data_AF-A0A7W1SDV8-F1
#
_entry.id   AF-A0A7W1SDV8-F1
#
_cell.length_a   1.000
_cell.length_b   1.000
_cell.length_c   1.000
_cell.angle_alpha   90.00
_cell.angle_beta   90.00
_cell.angle_gamma   90.00
#
_symmetry.space_group_name_H-M   'P 1'
#
loop_
_entity.id
_entity.type
_entity.pdbx_description
1 polymer ?
#
loop_
_entity_poly.entity_id
_entity_poly.type
_entity_poly.pdbx_seq_one_letter_code
_entity_poly.pdbx_strand_id
1 'polypeptide(L)'
;MPKLTFSLDEETVEALRKTAVRTRKPQSLIVREAIAQYAAREDVLSDPERERLMGVLRQIRRRPATRAQAEVDRELQEIRRSRRTGWSRSAR
;
A
#
# COMPACT_ATOMS: atom_id res chain seq x y z
N MET A 1 -15.80 27.23 -0.82
CA MET A 1 -15.03 26.22 -1.56
C MET A 1 -14.07 26.94 -2.51
N PRO A 2 -12.79 26.53 -2.58
CA PRO A 2 -11.88 27.05 -3.60
C PRO A 2 -12.34 26.61 -5.00
N LYS A 3 -12.22 27.50 -5.99
CA LYS A 3 -12.39 27.17 -7.41
C LYS A 3 -11.01 27.01 -8.03
N LEU A 4 -10.79 25.90 -8.71
CA LEU A 4 -9.59 25.67 -9.52
C LEU A 4 -9.97 25.49 -10.98
N THR A 5 -9.09 25.94 -11.86
CA THR A 5 -9.17 25.73 -13.30
C THR A 5 -8.04 24.78 -13.70
N PHE A 6 -8.38 23.71 -14.41
CA PHE A 6 -7.43 22.73 -14.93
C PHE A 6 -7.58 22.63 -16.44
N SER A 7 -6.46 22.43 -17.13
CA SER A 7 -6.46 22.01 -18.53
C SER A 7 -6.40 20.50 -18.59
N LEU A 8 -7.35 19.88 -19.29
CA LEU A 8 -7.40 18.45 -19.55
C LEU A 8 -7.33 18.23 -21.06
N ASP A 9 -6.81 17.10 -21.47
CA ASP A 9 -6.85 16.65 -22.87
C ASP A 9 -8.30 16.36 -23.31
N GLU A 10 -8.53 16.42 -24.63
CA GLU A 10 -9.86 16.28 -25.21
C GLU A 10 -10.50 14.92 -24.89
N GLU A 11 -9.70 13.84 -24.88
CA GLU A 11 -10.17 12.49 -24.56
C GLU A 11 -10.71 12.42 -23.12
N THR A 12 -9.97 12.97 -22.15
CA THR A 12 -10.41 13.05 -20.76
C THR A 12 -11.67 13.90 -20.59
N VAL A 13 -11.79 15.03 -21.31
CA VAL A 13 -13.00 15.87 -21.27
C VAL A 13 -14.21 15.11 -21.81
N GLU A 14 -14.04 14.37 -22.91
CA GLU A 14 -15.11 13.55 -23.48
C GLU A 14 -15.54 12.43 -22.51
N ALA A 15 -14.57 11.74 -21.90
CA ALA A 15 -14.83 10.70 -20.90
C ALA A 15 -15.58 11.26 -19.68
N LEU A 16 -15.21 12.45 -19.19
CA LEU A 16 -15.88 13.14 -18.08
C LEU A 16 -17.33 13.47 -18.44
N ARG A 17 -17.58 14.01 -19.64
CA ARG A 17 -18.93 14.33 -20.13
C ARG A 17 -19.80 13.08 -20.27
N LYS A 18 -19.28 12.02 -20.90
CA LYS A 18 -19.98 10.73 -21.03
C LYS A 18 -20.34 10.14 -19.68
N THR A 19 -19.41 10.21 -18.72
CA THR A 19 -19.62 9.70 -17.36
C THR A 19 -20.66 10.52 -16.60
N ALA A 20 -20.64 11.85 -16.75
CA ALA A 20 -21.64 12.76 -16.18
C ALA A 20 -23.06 12.41 -16.66
N VAL A 21 -23.23 12.21 -17.97
CA VAL A 21 -24.52 11.81 -18.56
C VAL A 21 -24.95 10.44 -18.04
N ARG A 22 -24.07 9.45 -18.08
CA ARG A 22 -24.38 8.07 -17.65
C ARG A 22 -24.78 7.98 -16.18
N THR A 23 -24.11 8.73 -15.31
CA THR A 23 -24.32 8.70 -13.86
C THR A 23 -25.33 9.74 -13.37
N ARG A 24 -25.79 10.64 -14.26
CA ARG A 24 -26.65 11.80 -13.92
C ARG A 24 -26.06 12.67 -12.82
N LYS A 25 -24.72 12.81 -12.79
CA LYS A 25 -23.98 13.62 -11.83
C LYS A 25 -23.35 14.83 -12.52
N PRO A 26 -23.22 15.99 -11.84
CA PRO A 26 -22.46 17.11 -12.37
C PRO A 26 -20.97 16.75 -12.51
N GLN A 27 -20.31 17.32 -13.51
CA GLN A 27 -18.89 17.03 -13.79
C GLN A 27 -17.96 17.34 -12.61
N SER A 28 -18.23 18.42 -11.87
CA SER A 28 -17.49 18.78 -10.67
C SER A 28 -17.59 17.72 -9.55
N LEU A 29 -18.72 17.01 -9.46
CA LEU A 29 -18.89 15.90 -8.52
C LEU A 29 -18.05 14.69 -8.94
N ILE A 30 -18.00 14.40 -10.24
CA ILE A 30 -17.18 13.30 -10.77
C ILE A 30 -15.69 13.59 -10.55
N VAL A 31 -15.22 14.80 -10.83
CA VAL A 31 -13.82 15.19 -10.59
C VAL A 31 -13.48 15.04 -9.10
N ARG A 32 -14.39 15.45 -8.20
CA ARG A 32 -14.21 15.26 -6.75
C ARG A 32 -14.11 13.77 -6.37
N GLU A 33 -14.99 12.93 -6.90
CA GLU A 33 -14.97 11.49 -6.64
C GLU A 33 -13.70 10.84 -7.21
N ALA A 34 -13.25 11.24 -8.39
CA ALA A 34 -12.03 10.77 -9.01
C ALA A 34 -10.78 11.13 -8.19
N ILE A 35 -10.70 12.37 -7.68
CA ILE A 35 -9.60 12.80 -6.81
C ILE A 35 -9.59 11.99 -5.51
N ALA A 36 -10.76 11.77 -4.90
CA ALA A 36 -10.85 10.96 -3.68
C ALA A 36 -10.40 9.50 -3.91
N GLN A 37 -10.79 8.91 -5.05
CA GLN A 37 -10.33 7.57 -5.43
C GLN A 37 -8.84 7.53 -5.74
N TYR A 38 -8.29 8.57 -6.34
CA TYR A 38 -6.86 8.66 -6.64
C TYR A 38 -6.03 8.79 -5.35
N ALA A 39 -6.44 9.68 -4.43
CA ALA A 39 -5.80 9.81 -3.13
C ALA A 39 -5.83 8.50 -2.33
N ALA A 40 -6.97 7.80 -2.32
CA ALA A 40 -7.11 6.50 -1.68
C ALA A 40 -6.23 5.39 -2.30
N ARG A 41 -5.75 5.56 -3.54
CA ARG A 41 -4.80 4.62 -4.18
C ARG A 41 -3.35 4.88 -3.77
N GLU A 42 -3.00 6.12 -3.43
CA GLU A 42 -1.64 6.44 -2.96
C GLU A 42 -1.42 6.03 -1.50
N ASP A 43 -2.49 5.95 -0.71
CA ASP A 43 -2.48 5.35 0.61
C ASP A 43 -2.43 3.82 0.48
N VAL A 44 -1.22 3.26 0.37
CA VAL A 44 -0.94 1.80 0.45
C VAL A 44 -1.56 1.18 1.72
N LEU A 45 -1.82 2.02 2.74
CA LEU A 45 -2.55 1.70 3.94
C LEU A 45 -3.55 2.83 4.20
N SER A 46 -4.83 2.51 4.31
CA SER A 46 -5.80 3.49 4.80
C SER A 46 -5.41 3.99 6.20
N ASP A 47 -5.81 5.20 6.57
CA ASP A 47 -5.56 5.77 7.92
C ASP A 47 -5.80 4.79 9.08
N PRO A 48 -6.92 4.04 9.14
CA PRO A 48 -7.15 3.07 10.21
C PRO A 48 -6.17 1.87 10.17
N GLU A 49 -5.79 1.41 8.98
CA GLU A 49 -4.82 0.31 8.82
C GLU A 49 -3.42 0.75 9.22
N ARG A 50 -3.03 1.97 8.84
CA ARG A 50 -1.78 2.59 9.26
C ARG A 50 -1.70 2.69 10.77
N GLU A 51 -2.74 3.19 11.43
CA GLU A 51 -2.74 3.32 12.89
C GLU A 51 -2.66 1.96 13.59
N ARG A 52 -3.37 0.95 13.07
CA ARG A 52 -3.31 -0.42 13.57
C ARG A 52 -1.89 -1.01 13.45
N LEU A 53 -1.27 -0.92 12.28
CA LEU A 53 0.08 -1.46 12.05
C LEU A 53 1.14 -0.73 12.88
N MET A 54 1.04 0.60 12.99
CA MET A 54 1.89 1.38 13.87
C MET A 54 1.69 1.01 15.34
N GLY A 55 0.46 0.67 15.75
CA GLY A 55 0.17 0.11 17.08
C GLY A 55 0.91 -1.19 17.35
N VAL A 56 0.89 -2.13 16.41
CA VAL A 56 1.64 -3.40 16.51
C VAL A 56 3.15 -3.15 16.60
N LEU A 57 3.68 -2.25 15.78
CA LEU A 57 5.11 -1.92 15.80
C LEU A 57 5.54 -1.29 17.15
N ARG A 58 4.72 -0.39 17.70
CA ARG A 58 4.94 0.17 19.04
C ARG A 58 4.91 -0.91 20.12
N GLN A 59 4.01 -1.90 20.01
CA GLN A 59 3.93 -3.01 20.95
C GLN A 59 5.17 -3.89 20.89
N ILE A 60 5.65 -4.24 19.69
CA ILE A 60 6.89 -5.02 19.51
C ILE A 60 8.08 -4.28 20.10
N ARG A 61 8.23 -2.98 19.79
CA ARG A 61 9.35 -2.17 20.29
C ARG A 61 9.38 -2.01 21.81
N ARG A 62 8.21 -2.08 22.46
CA ARG A 62 8.09 -2.01 23.93
C ARG A 62 8.45 -3.31 24.63
N ARG A 63 8.44 -4.45 23.93
CA ARG A 63 8.79 -5.73 24.55
C ARG A 63 10.30 -5.81 24.69
N PRO A 64 10.82 -6.20 25.87
CA PRO A 64 12.24 -6.42 26.05
C PRO A 64 12.70 -7.56 25.12
N ALA A 65 13.92 -7.43 24.58
CA ALA A 65 14.52 -8.51 23.82
C ALA A 65 14.65 -9.74 24.73
N THR A 66 14.13 -10.88 24.27
CA THR A 66 14.18 -12.14 25.01
C THR A 66 15.49 -12.90 24.83
N ARG A 67 16.26 -12.57 23.80
CA ARG A 67 17.52 -13.25 23.43
C ARG A 67 18.55 -12.25 22.94
N ALA A 68 19.83 -12.56 23.16
CA ALA A 68 20.92 -11.76 22.63
C ALA A 68 20.99 -11.87 21.09
N GLN A 69 21.40 -10.78 20.43
CA GLN A 69 21.50 -10.74 18.97
C GLN A 69 22.36 -11.88 18.40
N ALA A 70 23.49 -12.19 19.07
CA ALA A 70 24.39 -13.26 18.66
C ALA A 70 23.75 -14.65 18.66
N GLU A 71 22.78 -14.92 19.54
CA GLU A 71 22.05 -16.20 19.55
C GLU A 71 21.08 -16.29 18.38
N VAL A 72 20.37 -15.20 18.10
CA VAL A 72 19.45 -15.09 16.96
C VAL A 72 20.22 -15.24 15.65
N ASP A 73 21.40 -14.63 15.53
CA ASP A 73 22.22 -14.74 14.33
C ASP A 73 22.71 -16.17 14.09
N ARG A 74 23.09 -16.90 15.15
CA ARG A 74 23.45 -18.32 15.07
C ARG A 74 22.28 -19.18 14.60
N GLU A 75 21.10 -18.96 15.17
CA GLU A 75 19.87 -19.67 14.78
C GLU A 75 19.51 -19.39 13.31
N LEU A 76 19.54 -18.12 12.88
CA LEU A 76 19.28 -17.75 11.49
C LEU A 76 20.31 -18.37 10.54
N GLN A 77 21.58 -18.47 10.93
CA GLN A 77 22.61 -19.16 10.14
C GLN A 77 22.35 -20.67 10.05
N GLU A 78 21.85 -21.31 11.10
CA GLU A 78 21.46 -22.72 11.11
C GLU A 78 20.27 -22.98 10.18
N ILE A 79 19.21 -22.18 10.29
CA ILE A 79 18.03 -22.26 9.39
C ILE A 79 18.44 -22.04 7.92
N ARG A 80 19.33 -21.09 7.65
CA ARG A 80 19.83 -20.87 6.27
C ARG A 80 20.67 -22.04 5.77
N ARG A 81 21.45 -22.69 6.64
CA ARG A 81 22.24 -23.88 6.29
C ARG A 81 21.32 -25.07 5.99
N SER A 82 20.30 -25.33 6.81
CA SER A 82 19.36 -26.43 6.58
C SER A 82 18.56 -26.29 5.27
N ARG A 83 18.22 -25.05 4.90
CA ARG A 83 17.59 -24.75 3.59
C ARG A 83 18.51 -25.03 2.41
N ARG A 84 19.82 -24.83 2.56
CA ARG A 84 20.80 -25.12 1.49
C ARG A 84 21.05 -26.62 1.31
N THR A 85 20.94 -27.42 2.36
CA THR A 85 21.11 -28.88 2.28
C THR A 85 19.89 -29.61 1.71
N GLY A 86 18.68 -29.06 1.86
CA GLY A 86 17.45 -29.62 1.26
C GLY A 86 17.26 -29.29 -0.23
N TRP A 87 18.02 -28.34 -0.77
CA TRP A 87 18.06 -27.97 -2.19
C TRP A 87 19.34 -28.50 -2.85
N SER A 88 19.71 -29.76 -2.62
CA SER A 88 20.55 -30.43 -3.63
C SER A 88 19.62 -30.80 -4.77
N ARG A 89 19.66 -30.04 -5.87
CA ARG A 89 19.10 -30.52 -7.13
C ARG A 89 19.88 -31.79 -7.43
N SER A 90 19.22 -32.96 -7.42
CA SER A 90 19.76 -34.17 -8.03
C SER A 90 20.09 -33.79 -9.47
N ALA A 91 21.37 -33.52 -9.71
CA ALA A 91 21.91 -33.47 -11.06
C ALA A 91 21.82 -34.91 -11.58
N ARG A 92 21.12 -35.07 -12.69
CA ARG A 92 21.20 -36.27 -13.53
C ARG A 92 22.65 -36.54 -13.93
#